data_AF-A0A970ZR57-F1
#
_entry.id   AF-A0A970ZR57-F1
#
_cell.length_a   1.000
_cell.length_b   1.000
_cell.length_c   1.000
_cell.angle_alpha   90.00
_cell.angle_beta   90.00
_cell.angle_gamma   90.00
#
_symmetry.space_group_name_H-M   'P 1'
#
loop_
_entity.id
_entity.type
_entity.pdbx_description
1 polymer ?
#
loop_
_entity_poly.entity_id
_entity_poly.type
_entity_poly.pdbx_seq_one_letter_code
_entity_poly.pdbx_strand_id
1 'polypeptide(L)' 'MPTSSRSGEGNPDHHLWNNRGTWWCHFTLHHPDYTAERIRVSLKTRDVAVARRRRDELLGSLAR' A
#
# COMPACT_ATOMS: atom_id res chain seq x y z
N MET A 1 -21.50 -10.76 24.55
CA MET A 1 -21.04 -9.67 23.67
C MET A 1 -19.72 -10.06 23.03
N PRO A 2 -19.66 -10.50 21.77
CA PRO A 2 -18.40 -10.60 21.05
C PRO A 2 -18.51 -9.71 19.78
N THR A 3 -17.49 -9.15 19.15
CA THR A 3 -16.07 -9.45 19.03
C THR A 3 -15.35 -8.16 18.67
N SER A 4 -14.24 -7.85 19.32
CA SER A 4 -13.19 -7.02 18.70
C SER A 4 -12.80 -7.70 17.39
N SER A 5 -13.12 -7.08 16.27
CA SER A 5 -12.72 -7.52 14.93
C SER A 5 -11.19 -7.48 14.89
N ARG A 6 -10.59 -8.67 15.07
CA ARG A 6 -9.18 -8.93 14.82
C ARG A 6 -8.94 -8.60 13.35
N SER A 7 -8.48 -7.38 13.09
CA SER A 7 -8.11 -6.91 11.76
C SER A 7 -7.07 -7.89 11.23
N GLY A 8 -7.47 -8.69 10.24
CA GLY A 8 -6.73 -9.86 9.81
C GLY A 8 -5.30 -9.49 9.44
N GLU A 9 -4.35 -10.00 10.20
CA GLU A 9 -2.90 -9.82 10.09
C GLU A 9 -2.30 -10.51 8.85
N GLY A 10 -3.11 -10.72 7.80
CA GLY A 10 -2.74 -11.51 6.62
C GLY A 10 -3.35 -11.01 5.32
N ASN A 11 -3.86 -9.78 5.26
CA ASN A 11 -4.33 -9.24 3.99
C ASN A 11 -3.13 -8.66 3.20
N PRO A 12 -2.71 -9.28 2.08
CA PRO A 12 -1.60 -8.76 1.26
C PRO A 12 -1.87 -7.35 0.69
N ASP A 13 -3.12 -6.88 0.80
CA ASP A 13 -3.58 -5.56 0.40
C ASP A 13 -3.63 -4.55 1.57
N HIS A 14 -2.99 -4.81 2.72
CA HIS A 14 -2.90 -3.82 3.82
C HIS A 14 -2.27 -2.48 3.40
N HIS A 15 -1.46 -2.48 2.34
CA HIS A 15 -0.89 -1.26 1.76
C HIS A 15 -1.82 -0.57 0.74
N LEU A 16 -2.98 -1.14 0.45
CA LEU A 16 -3.89 -0.74 -0.62
C LEU A 16 -5.23 -0.32 -0.05
N TRP A 17 -5.49 0.99 -0.07
CA TRP A 17 -6.74 1.57 0.38
C TRP A 17 -7.65 1.88 -0.80
N ASN A 18 -8.83 1.28 -0.87
CA ASN A 18 -9.83 1.62 -1.89
C ASN A 18 -10.76 2.72 -1.37
N ASN A 19 -10.75 3.88 -2.03
CA ASN A 19 -11.67 4.97 -1.77
C ASN A 19 -12.63 5.13 -2.96
N ARG A 20 -13.83 4.55 -2.87
CA ARG A 20 -14.91 4.63 -3.88
C ARG A 20 -14.45 4.33 -5.32
N GLY A 21 -13.52 3.39 -5.48
CA GLY A 21 -12.94 2.99 -6.76
C GLY A 21 -11.56 3.60 -7.05
N THR A 22 -11.04 4.50 -6.22
CA THR A 22 -9.65 4.92 -6.35
C THR A 22 -8.78 4.14 -5.39
N TRP A 23 -7.85 3.33 -5.90
CA TRP A 23 -6.83 2.69 -5.07
C TRP A 23 -5.73 3.68 -4.67
N TRP A 24 -5.37 3.64 -3.40
CA TRP A 24 -4.28 4.39 -2.79
C TRP A 24 -3.27 3.40 -2.23
N CYS A 25 -2.00 3.56 -2.58
CA CYS A 25 -0.92 2.88 -1.91
C CYS A 25 -0.45 3.71 -0.73
N HIS A 26 -0.44 3.12 0.46
CA HIS A 26 0.18 3.67 1.64
C HIS A 26 1.21 2.67 2.15
N PHE A 27 2.49 3.05 2.11
CA PHE A 27 3.58 2.22 2.59
C PHE A 27 4.65 3.09 3.23
N THR A 28 5.35 2.53 4.21
CA THR A 28 6.47 3.17 4.86
C THR A 28 7.74 2.53 4.33
N LEU A 29 8.60 3.33 3.70
CA LEU A 29 9.95 2.92 3.33
C LEU A 29 10.87 3.17 4.52
N HIS A 30 11.48 2.11 5.02
CA HIS A 30 12.55 2.21 5.99
C HIS A 30 13.86 2.31 5.22
N HIS A 31 14.47 3.49 5.23
CA HIS A 31 15.80 3.67 4.71
C HIS A 31 16.84 3.17 5.73
N PRO A 32 18.03 2.75 5.27
CA PRO A 32 19.13 2.35 6.15
C PRO A 32 19.62 3.50 7.05
N ASP A 33 19.35 4.75 6.67
CA ASP A 33 19.68 5.97 7.42
C ASP A 33 18.76 6.25 8.62
N TYR A 34 18.05 5.24 9.14
CA TYR A 34 17.04 5.36 10.20
C TYR A 34 15.87 6.31 9.88
N THR A 35 15.72 6.72 8.63
CA THR A 35 14.59 7.53 8.16
C THR A 35 13.46 6.63 7.69
N ALA A 36 12.25 6.97 8.11
CA ALA A 36 11.03 6.32 7.67
C ALA A 36 10.28 7.29 6.75
N GLU A 37 10.24 7.01 5.46
CA GLU A 37 9.46 7.80 4.51
C GLU A 37 8.07 7.18 4.34
N ARG A 38 7.04 7.97 4.63
CA ARG A 38 5.65 7.54 4.52
C ARG A 38 5.14 7.96 3.14
N ILE A 39 5.13 7.02 2.20
CA ILE A 39 4.66 7.28 0.85
C ILE A 39 3.17 6.97 0.76
N ARG A 40 2.40 7.99 0.37
CA ARG A 40 0.97 7.89 0.06
C ARG A 40 0.73 8.28 -1.39
N VAL A 41 0.63 7.29 -2.27
CA VAL A 41 0.47 7.50 -3.71
C VAL A 41 -0.92 7.06 -4.15
N SER A 42 -1.68 7.97 -4.77
CA SER A 42 -2.91 7.60 -5.45
C SER A 42 -2.58 6.82 -6.72
N LEU A 43 -3.00 5.58 -6.82
CA LEU A 43 -2.77 4.76 -8.01
C LEU A 43 -3.77 5.08 -9.13
N LYS A 44 -4.80 5.92 -8.86
CA LYS A 44 -5.83 6.37 -9.82
C LYS A 44 -6.37 5.24 -10.70
N THR A 45 -6.48 4.06 -10.12
CA THR A 45 -6.98 2.85 -10.78
C THR A 45 -8.09 2.28 -9.91
N ARG A 46 -9.02 1.57 -10.56
CA ARG A 46 -10.08 0.75 -9.93
C ARG A 46 -9.66 -0.71 -9.81
N ASP A 47 -8.63 -1.11 -10.55
CA ASP A 47 -8.13 -2.48 -10.60
C ASP A 47 -6.99 -2.72 -9.61
N VAL A 48 -7.19 -3.70 -8.71
CA VAL A 48 -6.19 -4.10 -7.71
C VAL A 48 -4.94 -4.71 -8.35
N ALA A 49 -5.08 -5.42 -9.48
CA ALA A 49 -3.95 -5.97 -10.22
C ALA A 49 -3.08 -4.86 -10.82
N VAL A 50 -3.71 -3.83 -11.40
CA VAL A 50 -3.02 -2.64 -11.94
C VAL A 50 -2.37 -1.84 -10.81
N ALA A 51 -3.06 -1.71 -9.68
CA ALA A 51 -2.54 -1.08 -8.48
C ALA A 51 -1.26 -1.76 -7.96
N ARG A 52 -1.25 -3.10 -7.88
CA ARG A 52 -0.08 -3.89 -7.49
C ARG A 52 1.07 -3.72 -8.49
N ARG A 53 0.80 -3.74 -9.80
CA ARG A 53 1.84 -3.53 -10.82
C ARG A 53 2.46 -2.13 -10.72
N ARG A 54 1.65 -1.08 -10.59
CA ARG A 54 2.14 0.30 -10.40
C ARG A 54 2.97 0.45 -9.12
N ARG A 55 2.56 -0.21 -8.02
CA ARG A 55 3.34 -0.25 -6.78
C ARG A 55 4.71 -0.90 -7.03
N ASP A 56 4.75 -2.06 -7.68
CA ASP A 56 5.99 -2.75 -8.01
C ASP A 56 6.90 -1.94 -8.94
N GLU A 57 6.34 -1.29 -9.96
CA GLU A 57 7.09 -0.39 -10.84
C GLU A 57 7.68 0.81 -10.08
N LEU A 58 6.91 1.42 -9.18
CA LEU A 58 7.39 2.51 -8.31
C LEU A 58 8.50 2.03 -7.38
N LEU A 59 8.31 0.87 -6.74
CA LEU A 59 9.29 0.32 -5.80
C LEU A 59 10.58 -0.08 -6.53
N GLY A 60 10.46 -0.70 -7.71
CA GLY A 60 11.60 -1.04 -8.57
C GLY A 60 12.32 0.19 -9.11
N SER A 61 11.59 1.28 -9.39
CA SER A 61 12.20 2.55 -9.80
C SER A 61 12.90 3.28 -8.66
N LEU A 62 12.47 3.08 -7.41
CA LEU A 62 13.06 3.71 -6.23
C LEU A 62 14.28 2.95 -5.70
N ALA A 63 14.38 1.65 -6.00
CA ALA A 63 15.50 0.80 -5.61
C ALA A 63 16.73 0.92 -6.55
N ARG A 64 16.75 1.91 -7.46
CA ARG A 64 17.85 2.19 -8.39
C ARG A 64 18.62 3.43 -7.96
#